data_AF-A0A3L7R0R3-F1
#
_entry.id   AF-A0A3L7R0R3-F1
#
_cell.length_a   1.000
_cell.length_b   1.000
_cell.length_c   1.000
_cell.angle_alpha   90.00
_cell.angle_beta   90.00
_cell.angle_gamma   90.00
#
_symmetry.space_group_name_H-M   'P 1'
#
loop_
_entity.id
_entity.type
_entity.pdbx_description
1 polymer ?
#
loop_
_entity_poly.entity_id
_entity_poly.type
_entity_poly.pdbx_seq_one_letter_code
_entity_poly.pdbx_strand_id
1 'polypeptide(L)'
;MRNTAKHVDHAAADNYAATVRDACLSRGISLDVHGSTCGNPTSHPEDLFHNYDLVFAKGRTAIEAMAVGCAVVLCDLAGCGSMVTAATFDSLRPLNFGLQSLRLVNTVDTIAAAIDRYSPTDAARVRDRIRQEARLTDTVTTLVHLYEAVMHEQALRPADPSAELLATGAYLQTLDCILKGQNIKPATARA
;
A
#
# COMPACT_ATOMS: atom_id res chain seq x y z
N MET A 1 23.93 -9.55 4.47
CA MET A 1 22.56 -9.31 4.96
C MET A 1 22.67 -9.07 6.45
N ARG A 2 22.21 -7.92 6.94
CA ARG A 2 21.91 -7.72 8.36
C ARG A 2 20.63 -8.54 8.61
N ASN A 3 20.72 -9.56 9.46
CA ASN A 3 19.77 -10.69 9.55
C ASN A 3 18.42 -10.34 10.21
N THR A 4 17.68 -9.38 9.67
CA THR A 4 16.38 -8.97 10.21
C THR A 4 15.42 -8.63 9.08
N ALA A 5 14.27 -9.30 9.05
CA ALA A 5 13.15 -8.98 8.19
C ALA A 5 12.00 -8.38 9.00
N LYS A 6 11.30 -7.39 8.46
CA LYS A 6 10.18 -6.71 9.13
C LYS A 6 8.86 -7.07 8.46
N HIS A 7 7.86 -7.47 9.22
CA HIS A 7 6.49 -7.57 8.74
C HIS A 7 5.64 -6.41 9.28
N VAL A 8 4.94 -5.69 8.38
CA VAL A 8 4.00 -4.63 8.75
C VAL A 8 2.79 -4.65 7.81
N ASP A 9 1.69 -5.26 8.24
CA ASP A 9 0.34 -4.66 8.30
C ASP A 9 -0.66 -5.65 8.97
N HIS A 10 -1.54 -5.15 9.85
CA HIS A 10 -2.78 -5.79 10.37
C HIS A 10 -2.83 -7.34 10.55
N ALA A 11 -1.73 -8.00 10.92
CA ALA A 11 -1.74 -9.41 11.25
C ALA A 11 -2.27 -9.61 12.68
N ALA A 12 -3.52 -10.01 12.83
CA ALA A 12 -3.87 -10.84 13.98
C ALA A 12 -2.95 -12.07 13.95
N ALA A 13 -2.57 -12.60 15.12
CA ALA A 13 -1.65 -13.73 15.23
C ALA A 13 -2.05 -14.97 14.41
N ASP A 14 -3.29 -15.02 13.93
CA ASP A 14 -3.86 -16.12 13.18
C ASP A 14 -3.63 -15.94 11.66
N ASN A 15 -2.52 -16.53 11.21
CA ASN A 15 -2.44 -17.52 10.13
C ASN A 15 -1.30 -17.24 9.12
N TYR A 16 -1.08 -16.02 8.62
CA TYR A 16 -0.02 -15.78 7.62
C TYR A 16 1.32 -15.33 8.21
N ALA A 17 1.33 -14.60 9.34
CA ALA A 17 2.57 -14.18 10.00
C ALA A 17 3.39 -15.40 10.49
N ALA A 18 2.72 -16.50 10.87
CA ALA A 18 3.37 -17.77 11.15
C ALA A 18 4.07 -18.34 9.90
N THR A 19 3.38 -18.34 8.76
CA THR A 19 3.96 -18.77 7.47
C THR A 19 5.18 -17.94 7.07
N VAL A 20 5.12 -16.62 7.24
CA VAL A 20 6.26 -15.71 7.01
C VAL A 20 7.41 -16.07 7.96
N ARG A 21 7.11 -16.32 9.24
CA ARG A 21 8.10 -16.70 10.25
C ARG A 21 8.79 -18.01 9.88
N ASP A 22 8.04 -19.03 9.50
CA ASP A 22 8.59 -20.34 9.12
C ASP A 22 9.46 -20.23 7.87
N ALA A 23 9.03 -19.45 6.87
CA ALA A 23 9.83 -19.18 5.67
C ALA A 23 11.15 -18.45 6.00
N CYS A 24 11.12 -17.48 6.92
CA CYS A 24 12.32 -16.77 7.38
C CYS A 24 13.25 -17.69 8.19
N LEU A 25 12.70 -18.46 9.13
CA LEU A 25 13.44 -19.40 9.97
C LEU A 25 14.18 -20.45 9.14
N SER A 26 13.55 -20.98 8.09
CA SER A 26 14.18 -21.93 7.16
C SER A 26 15.41 -21.37 6.43
N ARG A 27 15.61 -20.04 6.44
CA ARG A 27 16.73 -19.30 5.83
C ARG A 27 17.65 -18.64 6.86
N GLY A 28 17.44 -18.91 8.15
CA GLY A 28 18.23 -18.29 9.22
C GLY A 28 17.98 -16.78 9.38
N ILE A 29 16.82 -16.29 8.94
CA ILE A 29 16.42 -14.88 9.03
C ILE A 29 15.54 -14.71 10.28
N SER A 30 15.87 -13.72 11.12
CA SER A 30 14.99 -13.33 12.23
C SER A 30 13.88 -12.40 11.74
N LEU A 31 12.65 -12.59 12.27
CA LEU A 31 11.47 -11.84 11.87
C LEU A 31 10.97 -10.96 13.02
N ASP A 32 10.97 -9.65 12.80
CA ASP A 32 10.30 -8.68 13.67
C ASP A 32 8.92 -8.34 13.10
N VAL A 33 7.91 -8.35 13.96
CA VAL A 33 6.51 -8.10 13.59
C VAL A 33 6.02 -6.82 14.28
N HIS A 34 5.51 -5.87 13.49
CA HIS A 34 4.92 -4.64 13.99
C HIS A 34 3.50 -4.42 13.46
N GLY A 35 2.67 -3.77 14.25
CA GLY A 35 1.25 -3.58 13.97
C GLY A 35 0.38 -3.51 15.22
N SER A 36 -0.80 -2.90 15.07
CA SER A 36 -1.79 -2.77 16.14
C SER A 36 -2.31 -4.12 16.63
N THR A 37 -2.51 -5.07 15.71
CA THR A 37 -3.05 -6.41 15.97
C THR A 37 -2.04 -7.38 16.60
N CYS A 38 -0.75 -7.04 16.60
CA CYS A 38 0.33 -7.84 17.19
C CYS A 38 0.92 -7.19 18.46
N GLY A 39 0.25 -6.16 19.01
CA GLY A 39 0.63 -5.54 20.27
C GLY A 39 1.90 -4.69 20.21
N ASN A 40 2.41 -4.40 19.00
CA ASN A 40 3.60 -3.59 18.79
C ASN A 40 3.37 -2.52 17.71
N PRO A 41 2.39 -1.61 17.92
CA PRO A 41 2.17 -0.49 17.01
C PRO A 41 3.33 0.50 17.07
N THR A 42 3.63 1.12 15.93
CA THR A 42 4.61 2.21 15.84
C THR A 42 3.94 3.42 15.19
N SER A 43 4.17 4.60 15.76
CA SER A 43 3.77 5.88 15.16
C SER A 43 4.84 6.45 14.21
N HIS A 44 6.03 5.84 14.18
CA HIS A 44 7.19 6.30 13.41
C HIS A 44 7.76 5.16 12.54
N PRO A 45 7.02 4.66 11.54
CA PRO A 45 7.54 3.64 10.62
C PRO A 45 8.80 4.09 9.85
N GLU A 46 8.97 5.39 9.64
CA GLU A 46 10.12 6.03 8.99
C GLU A 46 11.46 5.75 9.71
N ASP A 47 11.43 5.69 11.04
CA ASP A 47 12.62 5.45 11.86
C ASP A 47 12.98 3.96 11.95
N LEU A 48 12.08 3.07 11.51
CA LEU A 48 12.30 1.64 11.67
C LEU A 48 13.00 1.02 10.47
N PHE A 49 12.63 1.41 9.25
CA PHE A 49 13.05 0.71 8.03
C PHE A 49 14.56 0.71 7.81
N HIS A 50 15.28 1.73 8.29
CA HIS A 50 16.74 1.81 8.14
C HIS A 50 17.51 0.66 8.81
N ASN A 51 16.85 -0.12 9.68
CA ASN A 51 17.43 -1.25 10.39
C ASN A 51 17.25 -2.60 9.66
N TYR A 52 16.53 -2.63 8.53
CA TYR A 52 16.12 -3.87 7.87
C TYR A 52 16.54 -3.91 6.40
N ASP A 53 16.95 -5.09 5.95
CA ASP A 53 17.25 -5.35 4.54
C ASP A 53 16.03 -5.84 3.76
N LEU A 54 15.06 -6.46 4.46
CA LEU A 54 13.90 -7.14 3.88
C LEU A 54 12.61 -6.78 4.64
N VAL A 55 11.54 -6.48 3.91
CA VAL A 55 10.23 -6.13 4.46
C VAL A 55 9.12 -6.91 3.78
N PHE A 56 8.16 -7.40 4.56
CA PHE A 56 6.90 -8.00 4.10
C PHE A 56 5.77 -7.00 4.32
N ALA A 57 5.25 -6.42 3.25
CA ALA A 57 4.25 -5.35 3.30
C ALA A 57 3.49 -5.23 1.99
N LYS A 58 2.48 -4.35 1.96
CA LYS A 58 1.76 -3.95 0.75
C LYS A 58 1.51 -2.44 0.75
N GLY A 59 1.04 -1.91 -0.37
CA GLY A 59 0.50 -0.55 -0.46
C GLY A 59 1.51 0.52 -0.04
N ARG A 60 1.06 1.45 0.79
CA ARG A 60 1.87 2.57 1.29
C ARG A 60 3.11 2.10 2.05
N THR A 61 2.96 1.13 2.96
CA THR A 61 4.05 0.59 3.76
C THR A 61 5.14 -0.02 2.88
N ALA A 62 4.77 -0.70 1.80
CA ALA A 62 5.72 -1.20 0.80
C ALA A 62 6.47 -0.07 0.10
N ILE A 63 5.78 1.00 -0.30
CA ILE A 63 6.39 2.19 -0.93
C ILE A 63 7.42 2.84 0.01
N GLU A 64 7.06 3.04 1.28
CA GLU A 64 7.94 3.64 2.28
C GLU A 64 9.19 2.78 2.53
N ALA A 65 9.04 1.46 2.67
CA ALA A 65 10.16 0.54 2.82
C ALA A 65 11.12 0.56 1.61
N MET A 66 10.56 0.52 0.39
CA MET A 66 11.35 0.62 -0.84
C MET A 66 12.06 1.98 -0.96
N ALA A 67 11.41 3.08 -0.55
CA ALA A 67 12.00 4.41 -0.57
C ALA A 67 13.22 4.54 0.37
N VAL A 68 13.26 3.78 1.47
CA VAL A 68 14.41 3.70 2.38
C VAL A 68 15.50 2.79 1.83
N GLY A 69 15.14 1.80 1.03
CA GLY A 69 16.08 0.88 0.35
C GLY A 69 15.94 -0.58 0.76
N CYS A 70 14.91 -0.93 1.51
CA CYS A 70 14.61 -2.32 1.84
C CYS A 70 14.12 -3.06 0.58
N ALA A 71 14.51 -4.33 0.45
CA ALA A 71 13.83 -5.24 -0.46
C ALA A 71 12.43 -5.55 0.08
N VAL A 72 11.42 -5.65 -0.79
CA VAL A 72 10.04 -5.86 -0.37
C VAL A 72 9.43 -7.10 -1.02
N VAL A 73 8.94 -8.00 -0.18
CA VAL A 73 8.02 -9.06 -0.61
C VAL A 73 6.60 -8.58 -0.33
N LEU A 74 5.77 -8.58 -1.39
CA LEU A 74 4.38 -8.15 -1.25
C LEU A 74 3.58 -9.22 -0.52
N CYS A 75 3.03 -8.89 0.65
CA CYS A 75 2.34 -9.89 1.46
C CYS A 75 1.33 -9.22 2.41
N ASP A 76 0.18 -9.85 2.57
CA ASP A 76 -0.89 -9.49 3.50
C ASP A 76 -1.75 -10.73 3.79
N LEU A 77 -2.73 -10.62 4.69
CA LEU A 77 -3.71 -11.67 4.96
C LEU A 77 -4.40 -12.18 3.68
N ALA A 78 -4.65 -11.30 2.71
CA ALA A 78 -5.30 -11.64 1.45
C ALA A 78 -4.45 -12.52 0.52
N GLY A 79 -3.12 -12.55 0.70
CA GLY A 79 -2.21 -13.35 -0.12
C GLY A 79 -0.79 -12.80 -0.19
N CYS A 80 0.00 -13.43 -1.04
CA CYS A 80 1.40 -13.09 -1.31
C CYS A 80 1.56 -12.66 -2.77
N GLY A 81 2.55 -11.82 -3.04
CA GLY A 81 3.07 -11.48 -4.34
C GLY A 81 4.57 -11.81 -4.41
N SER A 82 5.16 -11.72 -5.60
CA SER A 82 6.60 -11.87 -5.74
C SER A 82 7.35 -10.71 -5.04
N MET A 83 8.64 -10.92 -4.77
CA MET A 83 9.57 -9.82 -4.48
C MET A 83 9.42 -8.69 -5.51
N VAL A 84 9.33 -7.44 -5.05
CA VAL A 84 9.40 -6.28 -5.93
C VAL A 84 10.82 -6.15 -6.44
N THR A 85 10.95 -6.15 -7.76
CA THR A 85 12.23 -6.02 -8.45
C THR A 85 12.14 -4.93 -9.51
N ALA A 86 13.26 -4.42 -9.99
CA ALA A 86 13.30 -3.46 -11.09
C ALA A 86 12.56 -3.97 -12.33
N ALA A 87 12.56 -5.29 -12.57
CA ALA A 87 11.87 -5.93 -13.69
C ALA A 87 10.35 -6.05 -13.49
N THR A 88 9.86 -6.18 -12.25
CA THR A 88 8.43 -6.29 -11.93
C THR A 88 7.80 -4.95 -11.57
N PHE A 89 8.60 -3.91 -11.40
CA PHE A 89 8.15 -2.61 -10.90
C PHE A 89 7.01 -1.99 -11.74
N ASP A 90 7.18 -1.96 -13.06
CA ASP A 90 6.22 -1.35 -14.00
C ASP A 90 4.83 -1.98 -13.95
N SER A 91 4.74 -3.29 -13.69
CA SER A 91 3.45 -3.98 -13.60
C SER A 91 2.80 -3.84 -12.22
N LEU A 92 3.59 -3.58 -11.18
CA LEU A 92 3.13 -3.46 -9.79
C LEU A 92 2.76 -2.03 -9.40
N ARG A 93 3.42 -1.03 -9.99
CA ARG A 93 3.20 0.39 -9.67
C ARG A 93 1.78 0.89 -9.93
N PRO A 94 1.12 0.56 -11.05
CA PRO A 94 -0.28 0.96 -11.31
C PRO A 94 -1.26 0.37 -10.29
N LEU A 95 -0.92 -0.77 -9.69
CA LEU A 95 -1.69 -1.43 -8.64
C LEU A 95 -1.35 -0.89 -7.23
N ASN A 96 -0.53 0.17 -7.16
CA ASN A 96 0.01 0.76 -5.93
C ASN A 96 0.67 -0.26 -4.99
N PHE A 97 1.19 -1.37 -5.51
CA PHE A 97 1.69 -2.49 -4.70
C PHE A 97 0.64 -3.01 -3.70
N GLY A 98 -0.66 -2.80 -3.98
CA GLY A 98 -1.79 -3.09 -3.10
C GLY A 98 -2.35 -4.49 -3.29
N LEU A 99 -3.55 -4.73 -2.76
CA LEU A 99 -4.19 -6.07 -2.74
C LEU A 99 -4.25 -6.76 -4.11
N GLN A 100 -4.46 -6.01 -5.19
CA GLN A 100 -4.54 -6.56 -6.56
C GLN A 100 -3.21 -7.17 -7.05
N SER A 101 -2.09 -6.88 -6.38
CA SER A 101 -0.79 -7.48 -6.66
C SER A 101 -0.56 -8.82 -5.94
N LEU A 102 -1.40 -9.17 -4.97
CA LEU A 102 -1.28 -10.38 -4.15
C LEU A 102 -2.02 -11.54 -4.84
N ARG A 103 -1.33 -12.19 -5.78
CA ARG A 103 -1.92 -13.22 -6.66
C ARG A 103 -1.62 -14.65 -6.24
N LEU A 104 -0.78 -14.83 -5.23
CA LEU A 104 -0.36 -16.13 -4.71
C LEU A 104 -0.97 -16.37 -3.34
N VAL A 105 -1.17 -17.63 -2.98
CA VAL A 105 -1.56 -18.03 -1.63
C VAL A 105 -0.36 -17.90 -0.69
N ASN A 106 -0.60 -17.48 0.55
CA ASN A 106 0.42 -17.46 1.59
C ASN A 106 0.82 -18.90 1.98
N THR A 107 1.91 -19.40 1.38
CA THR A 107 2.52 -20.67 1.76
C THR A 107 3.99 -20.45 2.11
N VAL A 108 4.57 -21.35 2.91
CA VAL A 108 5.98 -21.26 3.27
C VAL A 108 6.84 -21.23 2.00
N ASP A 109 6.54 -22.09 1.03
CA ASP A 109 7.28 -22.19 -0.24
C ASP A 109 7.18 -20.95 -1.13
N THR A 110 6.01 -20.32 -1.21
CA THR A 110 5.84 -19.11 -2.05
C THR A 110 6.60 -17.92 -1.47
N ILE A 111 6.55 -17.75 -0.14
CA ILE A 111 7.29 -16.70 0.57
C ILE A 111 8.79 -16.99 0.50
N ALA A 112 9.19 -18.24 0.75
CA ALA A 112 10.53 -18.75 0.60
C ALA A 112 11.14 -18.42 -0.78
N ALA A 113 10.43 -18.78 -1.85
CA ALA A 113 10.86 -18.49 -3.22
C ALA A 113 10.93 -16.98 -3.51
N ALA A 114 10.09 -16.16 -2.87
CA ALA A 114 10.18 -14.71 -2.97
C ALA A 114 11.44 -14.17 -2.26
N ILE A 115 11.77 -14.68 -1.07
CA ILE A 115 12.98 -14.32 -0.32
C ILE A 115 14.24 -14.67 -1.13
N ASP A 116 14.26 -15.84 -1.79
CA ASP A 116 15.43 -16.30 -2.57
C ASP A 116 15.77 -15.40 -3.76
N ARG A 117 14.85 -14.52 -4.17
CA ARG A 117 15.08 -13.52 -5.22
C ARG A 117 15.76 -12.25 -4.71
N TYR A 118 16.06 -12.18 -3.41
CA TYR A 118 16.67 -11.01 -2.80
C TYR A 118 18.00 -10.65 -3.47
N SER A 119 18.12 -9.37 -3.86
CA SER A 119 19.34 -8.78 -4.40
C SER A 119 19.48 -7.35 -3.88
N PRO A 120 20.54 -7.03 -3.10
CA PRO A 120 20.78 -5.67 -2.62
C PRO A 120 20.90 -4.66 -3.78
N THR A 121 21.52 -5.07 -4.88
CA THR A 121 21.68 -4.25 -6.08
C THR A 121 20.33 -3.93 -6.70
N ASP A 122 19.41 -4.91 -6.77
CA ASP A 122 18.08 -4.67 -7.33
C ASP A 122 17.21 -3.82 -6.39
N ALA A 123 17.29 -4.05 -5.08
CA ALA A 123 16.63 -3.21 -4.08
C ALA A 123 17.07 -1.74 -4.17
N ALA A 124 18.36 -1.48 -4.42
CA ALA A 124 18.86 -0.13 -4.65
C ALA A 124 18.27 0.51 -5.93
N ARG A 125 18.11 -0.27 -7.01
CA ARG A 125 17.46 0.21 -8.25
C ARG A 125 15.99 0.54 -8.02
N VAL A 126 15.27 -0.32 -7.29
CA VAL A 126 13.87 -0.08 -6.91
C VAL A 126 13.74 1.17 -6.04
N ARG A 127 14.63 1.36 -5.07
CA ARG A 127 14.68 2.57 -4.22
C ARG A 127 14.83 3.83 -5.06
N ASP A 128 15.83 3.86 -5.93
CA ASP A 128 16.13 5.04 -6.74
C ASP A 128 14.94 5.37 -7.65
N ARG A 129 14.28 4.34 -8.19
CA ARG A 129 13.07 4.47 -8.99
C ARG A 129 11.87 5.00 -8.19
N ILE A 130 11.61 4.47 -6.99
CA ILE A 130 10.56 4.99 -6.10
C ILE A 130 10.81 6.45 -5.76
N ARG A 131 12.05 6.84 -5.46
CA ARG A 131 12.39 8.24 -5.15
C ARG A 131 12.25 9.18 -6.34
N GLN A 132 12.32 8.65 -7.56
CA GLN A 132 12.05 9.41 -8.78
C GLN A 132 10.55 9.54 -9.04
N GLU A 133 9.76 8.46 -8.89
CA GLU A 133 8.34 8.45 -9.24
C GLU A 133 7.41 8.93 -8.12
N ALA A 134 7.76 8.71 -6.86
CA ALA A 134 6.95 9.07 -5.69
C ALA A 134 7.33 10.44 -5.11
N ARG A 135 7.78 11.37 -5.97
CA ARG A 135 8.09 12.74 -5.55
C ARG A 135 6.81 13.47 -5.19
N LEU A 136 6.70 13.78 -3.89
CA LEU A 136 5.59 14.58 -3.36
C LEU A 136 5.46 15.90 -4.11
N THR A 137 6.57 16.56 -4.41
CA THR A 137 6.60 17.85 -5.12
C THR A 137 5.88 17.80 -6.46
N ASP A 138 6.15 16.77 -7.27
CA ASP A 138 5.57 16.65 -8.61
C ASP A 138 4.07 16.33 -8.52
N THR A 139 3.70 15.49 -7.54
CA THR A 139 2.29 15.14 -7.28
C THR A 139 1.50 16.36 -6.80
N VAL A 140 2.03 17.12 -5.84
CA VAL A 140 1.41 18.33 -5.32
C VAL A 140 1.29 19.39 -6.41
N THR A 141 2.34 19.58 -7.21
CA THR A 141 2.32 20.52 -8.35
C THR A 141 1.21 20.15 -9.34
N THR A 142 1.08 18.87 -9.67
CA THR A 142 0.02 18.37 -10.57
C THR A 142 -1.38 18.61 -9.98
N LEU A 143 -1.57 18.32 -8.69
CA LEU A 143 -2.84 18.56 -8.02
C LEU A 143 -3.18 20.05 -7.99
N VAL A 144 -2.24 20.91 -7.60
CA VAL A 144 -2.44 22.37 -7.58
C VAL A 144 -2.86 22.87 -8.95
N HIS A 145 -2.15 22.49 -10.02
CA HIS A 145 -2.52 22.88 -11.37
C HIS A 145 -3.90 22.38 -11.80
N LEU A 146 -4.28 21.16 -11.43
CA LEU A 146 -5.63 20.65 -11.70
C LEU A 146 -6.69 21.50 -10.99
N TYR A 147 -6.50 21.81 -9.70
CA TYR A 147 -7.43 22.63 -8.94
C TYR A 147 -7.51 24.06 -9.50
N GLU A 148 -6.38 24.67 -9.85
CA GLU A 148 -6.33 25.98 -10.50
C GLU A 148 -7.10 25.99 -11.83
N ALA A 149 -6.91 24.95 -12.65
CA ALA A 149 -7.62 24.81 -13.93
C ALA A 149 -9.15 24.71 -13.73
N VAL A 150 -9.59 23.88 -12.78
CA VAL A 150 -11.02 23.73 -12.45
C VAL A 150 -11.61 25.04 -11.91
N MET A 151 -10.87 25.75 -11.06
CA MET A 151 -11.29 27.06 -10.54
C MET A 151 -11.38 28.11 -11.66
N HIS A 152 -10.44 28.09 -12.60
CA HIS A 152 -10.44 29.01 -13.73
C HIS A 152 -11.61 28.72 -14.69
N GLU A 153 -11.88 27.45 -14.98
CA GLU A 153 -13.04 27.03 -15.78
C GLU A 153 -14.34 27.51 -15.13
N GLN A 154 -14.49 27.32 -13.81
CA GLN A 154 -15.67 27.78 -13.08
C GLN A 154 -15.80 29.29 -13.08
N ALA A 155 -14.70 30.04 -12.93
CA ALA A 155 -14.71 31.50 -12.93
C ALA A 155 -15.15 32.09 -14.28
N LEU A 156 -14.89 31.38 -15.39
CA LEU A 156 -15.32 31.76 -16.74
C LEU A 156 -16.78 31.36 -17.04
N ARG A 157 -17.39 30.51 -16.21
CA ARG A 157 -18.75 30.00 -16.41
C ARG A 157 -19.77 31.02 -15.86
N PRO A 158 -20.86 31.30 -16.59
CA PRO A 158 -21.94 32.13 -16.05
C PRO A 158 -22.54 31.48 -14.80
N ALA A 159 -22.71 32.27 -13.73
CA ALA A 159 -23.36 31.78 -12.51
C ALA A 159 -24.82 31.40 -12.79
N ASP A 160 -25.21 30.17 -12.44
CA ASP A 160 -26.59 29.71 -12.43
C ASP A 160 -26.92 29.17 -11.02
N PRO A 161 -27.35 30.06 -10.10
CA PRO A 161 -27.61 29.68 -8.72
C PRO A 161 -28.66 28.57 -8.59
N SER A 162 -29.62 28.49 -9.52
CA SER A 162 -30.67 27.47 -9.49
C SER A 162 -30.11 26.09 -9.85
N ALA A 163 -29.28 26.01 -10.90
CA ALA A 163 -28.62 24.76 -11.27
C ALA A 163 -27.62 24.29 -10.20
N GLU A 164 -26.88 25.22 -9.58
CA GLU A 164 -25.94 24.91 -8.48
C GLU A 164 -26.68 24.38 -7.25
N LEU A 165 -27.82 24.97 -6.88
CA LEU A 165 -28.63 24.50 -5.74
C LEU A 165 -29.18 23.09 -5.99
N LEU A 166 -29.64 22.82 -7.22
CA LEU A 166 -30.14 21.50 -7.62
C LEU A 166 -29.04 20.44 -7.62
N ALA A 167 -27.86 20.75 -8.16
CA ALA A 167 -26.70 19.86 -8.13
C ALA A 167 -26.25 19.56 -6.69
N THR A 168 -26.24 20.58 -5.83
CA THR A 168 -25.96 20.42 -4.38
C THR A 168 -26.98 19.51 -3.72
N GLY A 169 -28.28 19.71 -3.99
CA GLY A 169 -29.35 18.84 -3.51
C GLY A 169 -29.18 17.39 -3.95
N ALA A 170 -28.83 17.16 -5.21
CA ALA A 170 -28.55 15.82 -5.75
C ALA A 170 -27.35 15.18 -5.05
N TYR A 171 -26.26 15.93 -4.82
CA TYR A 171 -25.10 15.43 -4.08
C TYR A 171 -25.44 15.06 -2.62
N LEU A 172 -26.19 15.91 -1.92
CA LEU A 172 -26.64 15.63 -0.55
C LEU A 172 -27.52 14.37 -0.47
N GLN A 173 -28.35 14.10 -1.49
CA GLN A 173 -29.09 12.83 -1.59
C GLN A 173 -28.17 11.61 -1.72
N THR A 174 -27.00 11.73 -2.37
CA THR A 174 -26.03 10.62 -2.42
C THR A 174 -25.39 10.35 -1.05
N LEU A 175 -25.32 11.37 -0.19
CA LEU A 175 -24.79 11.29 1.16
C LEU A 175 -25.84 10.90 2.20
N ASP A 176 -27.09 10.67 1.79
CA ASP A 176 -28.23 10.46 2.69
C ASP A 176 -28.02 9.33 3.69
N CYS A 177 -27.40 8.23 3.27
CA CYS A 177 -27.10 7.10 4.15
C CYS A 177 -26.11 7.46 5.28
N ILE A 178 -25.16 8.36 4.99
CA ILE A 178 -24.17 8.85 5.95
C ILE A 178 -24.80 9.92 6.86
N LEU A 179 -25.52 10.88 6.27
CA LEU A 179 -26.11 12.02 6.98
C LEU A 179 -27.29 11.63 7.88
N LYS A 180 -28.09 10.65 7.47
CA LYS A 180 -29.23 10.15 8.26
C LYS A 180 -28.88 8.99 9.19
N GLY A 181 -27.60 8.60 9.28
CA GLY A 181 -27.14 7.52 10.15
C GLY A 181 -27.80 6.16 9.88
N GLN A 182 -28.24 5.91 8.63
CA GLN A 182 -28.87 4.65 8.30
C GLN A 182 -27.79 3.59 8.03
N ASN A 183 -27.81 2.54 8.85
CA ASN A 183 -26.94 1.37 8.73
C ASN A 183 -26.93 0.88 7.27
N ILE A 184 -25.80 0.98 6.58
CA ILE A 184 -25.62 0.45 5.22
C ILE A 184 -25.80 -1.07 5.32
N LYS A 185 -27.00 -1.58 5.03
CA LYS A 185 -27.19 -3.02 4.82
C LYS A 185 -26.51 -3.37 3.50
N PRO A 186 -25.67 -4.41 3.45
CA PRO A 186 -25.07 -4.85 2.20
C PRO A 186 -26.21 -5.24 1.24
N ALA A 187 -26.16 -4.72 0.02
CA ALA A 187 -27.07 -5.13 -1.04
C ALA A 187 -26.88 -6.64 -1.25
N THR A 188 -27.92 -7.42 -0.94
CA THR A 188 -27.99 -8.83 -1.29
C THR A 188 -27.96 -8.93 -2.81
N ALA A 189 -26.95 -9.63 -3.33
CA ALA A 189 -26.90 -10.02 -4.73
C ALA A 189 -28.19 -10.79 -5.05
N ARG A 190 -28.98 -10.29 -6.00
CA ARG A 190 -30.09 -11.03 -6.59
C ARG A 190 -29.51 -12.10 -7.51
N ALA A 191 -29.91 -13.34 -7.26
CA ALA A 191 -29.76 -14.48 -8.18
C ALA A 191 -30.61 -14.29 -9.44
#